data_AF-A0A3E4QM74-F1
#
_entry.id   AF-A0A3E4QM74-F1
#
_cell.length_a   1.000
_cell.length_b   1.000
_cell.length_c   1.000
_cell.angle_alpha   90.00
_cell.angle_beta   90.00
_cell.angle_gamma   90.00
#
_symmetry.space_group_name_H-M   'P 1'
#
loop_
_entity.id
_entity.type
_entity.pdbx_description
1 polymer ?
#
loop_
_entity_poly.entity_id
_entity_poly.type
_entity_poly.pdbx_seq_one_letter_code
_entity_poly.pdbx_strand_id
1 'polypeptide(L)' 'MKVGDKVLISPDLTHLEEWIEGKIIEVEQNPYVGVVISAETSDGNVFFGYQDLFKTTVLCTH' A
#
# COMPACT_ATOMS: atom_id res chain seq x y z
N MET A 1 -2.67 9.15 1.34
CA MET A 1 -2.40 8.13 0.31
C MET A 1 -3.34 8.36 -0.85
N LYS A 2 -2.79 8.55 -2.05
CA LYS A 2 -3.53 8.69 -3.31
C LYS A 2 -2.86 7.85 -4.40
N VAL A 3 -3.59 7.55 -5.46
CA VAL A 3 -3.04 6.88 -6.64
C VAL A 3 -1.81 7.65 -7.14
N GLY A 4 -0.71 6.93 -7.33
CA GLY A 4 0.60 7.47 -7.70
C GLY A 4 1.57 7.68 -6.54
N ASP A 5 1.14 7.65 -5.28
CA ASP A 5 2.05 7.71 -4.13
C ASP A 5 2.89 6.44 -4.02
N LYS A 6 4.12 6.60 -3.52
CA LYS A 6 4.96 5.48 -3.08
C LYS A 6 4.63 5.10 -1.64
N VAL A 7 4.47 3.81 -1.42
CA VAL A 7 4.15 3.22 -0.12
C VAL A 7 5.00 2.00 0.13
N LEU A 8 5.17 1.66 1.40
CA LEU A 8 5.76 0.41 1.84
C LEU A 8 4.64 -0.59 2.13
N ILE A 9 4.74 -1.78 1.56
CA ILE A 9 3.78 -2.88 1.70
C ILE A 9 4.26 -3.79 2.83
N SER A 10 3.36 -4.15 3.75
CA SER A 10 3.70 -4.98 4.91
C SER A 10 4.26 -6.35 4.51
N PRO A 11 5.30 -6.86 5.19
CA PRO A 11 5.77 -8.24 5.05
C PRO A 11 4.66 -9.27 5.29
N ASP A 12 3.68 -8.97 6.15
CA ASP A 12 2.51 -9.84 6.37
C ASP A 12 1.66 -10.04 5.10
N LEU A 13 1.62 -9.05 4.21
CA LEU A 13 0.84 -9.10 2.97
C LEU A 13 1.64 -9.73 1.82
N THR A 14 2.96 -9.49 1.81
CA THR A 14 3.86 -9.95 0.75
C THR A 14 4.47 -11.31 1.05
N HIS A 15 4.32 -11.79 2.30
CA HIS A 15 5.00 -12.96 2.85
C HIS A 15 6.54 -12.87 2.77
N LEU A 16 7.06 -11.65 2.80
CA LEU A 16 8.50 -11.38 2.82
C LEU A 16 8.97 -11.05 4.24
N GLU A 17 10.28 -10.98 4.44
CA GLU A 17 10.86 -10.58 5.72
C GLU A 17 10.90 -9.05 5.90
N GLU A 18 10.89 -8.31 4.79
CA GLU A 18 11.05 -6.86 4.78
C GLU A 18 9.84 -6.13 4.16
N TRP A 19 9.70 -4.86 4.53
CA TRP A 19 8.75 -3.97 3.89
C TRP A 19 9.25 -3.61 2.50
N ILE A 20 8.44 -3.86 1.48
CA ILE A 20 8.83 -3.58 0.10
C ILE A 20 8.17 -2.32 -0.40
N GLU A 21 8.87 -1.59 -1.25
CA GLU A 21 8.30 -0.42 -1.93
C GLU A 21 7.31 -0.84 -3.02
N GLY A 22 6.16 -0.20 -3.01
CA GLY A 22 5.15 -0.27 -4.06
C GLY A 22 4.59 1.11 -4.38
N LYS A 23 3.92 1.19 -5.51
CA LYS A 23 3.23 2.40 -5.97
C LYS A 23 1.73 2.14 -5.92
N ILE A 24 0.98 3.03 -5.29
CA ILE A 24 -0.48 2.94 -5.28
C ILE A 24 -0.99 3.09 -6.71
N ILE A 25 -1.72 2.09 -7.19
CA ILE A 25 -2.41 2.10 -8.48
C ILE A 25 -3.90 2.37 -8.31
N GLU A 26 -4.46 2.03 -7.15
CA GLU A 26 -5.89 2.21 -6.87
C GLU A 26 -6.15 2.41 -5.37
N VAL A 27 -7.17 3.21 -5.05
CA VAL A 27 -7.67 3.39 -3.68
C VAL A 27 -9.18 3.23 -3.75
N GLU A 28 -9.69 2.15 -3.15
CA GLU A 28 -11.12 1.87 -3.07
C GLU A 28 -11.65 2.22 -1.69
N GLN A 29 -12.78 2.91 -1.63
CA GLN A 29 -13.50 3.17 -0.38
C GLN A 29 -14.70 2.23 -0.29
N ASN A 30 -14.54 1.16 0.48
CA ASN A 30 -15.58 0.19 0.69
C ASN A 30 -16.41 0.54 1.95
N PRO A 31 -17.75 0.60 1.86
CA PRO A 31 -18.60 0.98 2.99
C PRO A 31 -18.65 -0.07 4.13
N TYR A 32 -18.22 -1.31 3.88
CA TYR A 32 -18.22 -2.38 4.88
C TYR A 32 -16.84 -2.58 5.51
N VAL A 33 -15.79 -2.54 4.69
CA VAL A 33 -14.43 -2.91 5.12
C VAL A 33 -13.50 -1.70 5.27
N GLY A 34 -13.92 -0.51 4.83
CA GLY A 34 -13.13 0.72 4.91
C GLY A 34 -12.28 0.99 3.67
N VAL A 35 -11.15 1.66 3.85
CA VAL A 35 -10.25 2.03 2.74
C VAL A 35 -9.35 0.86 2.39
N VAL A 36 -9.47 0.39 1.14
CA VAL A 36 -8.61 -0.65 0.55
C VAL A 36 -7.65 0.02 -0.43
N ILE A 37 -6.38 -0.32 -0.35
CA ILE A 37 -5.32 0.22 -1.19
C ILE A 37 -4.77 -0.93 -2.04
N SER A 38 -4.62 -0.67 -3.34
CA SER A 38 -3.93 -1.54 -4.28
C SER A 38 -2.61 -0.89 -4.69
N ALA A 39 -1.50 -1.58 -4.46
CA ALA A 39 -0.16 -1.13 -4.82
C ALA A 39 0.56 -2.16 -5.69
N GLU A 40 1.28 -1.66 -6.70
CA GLU A 40 2.12 -2.45 -7.59
C GLU A 40 3.59 -2.30 -7.17
N THR A 41 4.31 -3.42 -7.08
CA THR A 41 5.76 -3.44 -6.82
C THR A 41 6.56 -3.31 -8.10
N SER A 42 7.84 -2.98 -7.98
CA SER A 42 8.77 -2.89 -9.12
C SER A 42 8.89 -4.19 -9.93
N ASP A 43 8.64 -5.34 -9.30
CA ASP A 43 8.60 -6.66 -9.95
C ASP A 43 7.31 -6.93 -10.76
N GLY A 44 6.36 -5.98 -10.76
CA GLY A 44 5.06 -6.12 -11.43
C GLY A 44 4.03 -6.92 -10.65
N ASN A 45 4.26 -7.18 -9.35
CA ASN A 45 3.28 -7.81 -8.48
C ASN A 45 2.31 -6.78 -7.91
N VAL A 46 1.01 -7.08 -7.93
CA VAL A 46 -0.03 -6.20 -7.38
C VAL A 46 -0.53 -6.79 -6.07
N PHE A 47 -0.43 -6.01 -5.00
CA PHE A 47 -0.94 -6.33 -3.67
C PHE A 47 -2.08 -5.39 -3.31
N PHE A 48 -3.17 -5.95 -2.79
CA PHE A 48 -4.32 -5.19 -2.33
C PHE A 48 -4.65 -5.55 -0.88
N GLY A 49 -5.01 -4.56 -0.07
CA GLY A 49 -5.32 -4.77 1.34
C GLY A 49 -5.80 -3.51 2.04
N TYR A 50 -6.03 -3.62 3.34
CA TYR A 50 -6.41 -2.48 4.18
C TYR A 50 -5.30 -1.44 4.23
N GLN A 51 -5.69 -0.16 4.33
CA GLN A 51 -4.74 0.95 4.50
C GLN A 51 -3.67 0.69 5.59
N ASP A 52 -4.03 0.04 6.70
CA ASP A 52 -3.10 -0.29 7.80
C ASP A 52 -1.94 -1.22 7.42
N LEU A 53 -2.09 -1.99 6.34
CA LEU A 53 -1.01 -2.85 5.80
C LEU A 53 -0.04 -2.08 4.91
N PHE A 54 -0.29 -0.79 4.68
CA PHE A 54 0.57 0.08 3.89
C PHE A 54 1.10 1.22 4.76
N LYS A 55 2.37 1.55 4.61
CA LYS A 55 2.99 2.72 5.23
C LYS A 55 3.32 3.75 4.17
N THR A 56 2.97 5.01 4.42
CA THR A 56 3.43 6.09 3.56
C THR A 56 4.87 6.46 3.93
N THR A 57 5.75 6.60 2.93
CA THR A 57 7.11 7.12 3.13
C THR A 57 7.12 8.64 3.38
N VAL A 58 5.96 9.31 3.25
CA VAL A 58 5.84 10.72 3.57
C VAL A 58 5.82 10.89 5.10
N LEU A 59 7.00 10.95 5.69
CA LEU A 59 7.21 11.52 7.01
C LEU A 59 6.55 12.90 7.02
N CYS A 60 5.53 13.06 7.86
CA CYS A 60 4.88 14.34 8.11
C CYS A 60 5.93 15.41 8.41
N THR A 61 6.18 16.31 7.46
CA THR A 61 6.62 17.67 7.76
C THR A 61 5.36 18.47 8.11
N HIS A 62 5.12 18.65 9.41
CA HIS A 62 4.25 19.69 9.95
C HIS A 62 4.94 20.34 11.13
#